data_AF-A0A7I7K258-F1
#
_entry.id   AF-A0A7I7K258-F1
#
_cell.length_a   1.000
_cell.length_b   1.000
_cell.length_c   1.000
_cell.angle_alpha   90.00
_cell.angle_beta   90.00
_cell.angle_gamma   90.00
#
_symmetry.space_group_name_H-M   'P 1'
#
loop_
_entity.id
_entity.type
_entity.pdbx_description
1 polymer ?
#
loop_
_entity_poly.entity_id
_entity_poly.type
_entity_poly.pdbx_seq_one_letter_code
_entity_poly.pdbx_strand_id
1 'polypeptide(L)'
;MDTALSPALIAGLSFAYLGGALFLAFGVYLSIRRGRLHPLLLVSISAISFSWIEAPYDWAVYAQFPPELPRMPSWWPLNMTWGGGLPSSVPIGYIAYFVLPAVIGAALGRRAITRFGWRRPQTLLAVGFAVGFCWALLFNGFFGPRLGVFVYGYVIDGLALFQGSRYQYPVYDAVAMGLQMMVFTYLLGRVDREGRNVIEVWSDSRSSSKVGSSLLSVAAVVVVGHLMYGAVFAPHLATKLGGYVTEGPTEQLWPPTENQPR
;
A
#
# COMPACT_ATOMS: atom_id res chain seq x y z
N MET A 1 30.43 -15.41 0.82
CA MET A 1 29.10 -15.56 0.21
C MET A 1 28.90 -14.34 -0.65
N ASP A 2 28.76 -14.52 -1.96
CA ASP A 2 28.53 -13.40 -2.88
C ASP A 2 27.19 -12.74 -2.54
N THR A 3 27.26 -11.51 -2.02
CA THR A 3 26.14 -10.68 -1.59
C THR A 3 25.42 -10.03 -2.77
N ALA A 4 25.30 -10.75 -3.89
CA ALA A 4 24.67 -10.24 -5.09
C ALA A 4 23.15 -10.45 -4.99
N LEU A 5 22.40 -9.37 -5.05
CA LEU A 5 20.94 -9.41 -5.11
C LEU A 5 20.50 -10.18 -6.35
N SER A 6 19.49 -11.05 -6.22
CA SER A 6 18.96 -11.76 -7.37
C SER A 6 18.34 -10.78 -8.39
N PRO A 7 18.31 -11.11 -9.70
CA PRO A 7 17.67 -10.26 -10.70
C PRO A 7 16.20 -9.92 -10.38
N ALA A 8 15.49 -10.88 -9.79
CA ALA A 8 14.12 -10.72 -9.31
C ALA A 8 14.02 -9.64 -8.21
N LEU A 9 14.91 -9.69 -7.23
CA LEU A 9 14.97 -8.72 -6.14
C LEU A 9 15.35 -7.32 -6.66
N ILE A 10 16.29 -7.24 -7.62
CA ILE A 10 16.66 -5.99 -8.28
C ILE A 10 15.46 -5.38 -8.99
N ALA A 11 14.65 -6.18 -9.68
CA ALA A 11 13.43 -5.71 -10.33
C ALA A 11 12.41 -5.17 -9.31
N GLY A 12 12.22 -5.86 -8.18
CA GLY A 12 11.36 -5.42 -7.09
C GLY A 12 11.82 -4.10 -6.45
N LEU A 13 13.12 -3.97 -6.17
CA LEU A 13 13.72 -2.74 -5.65
C LEU A 13 13.65 -1.59 -6.66
N SER A 14 13.87 -1.90 -7.94
CA SER A 14 13.75 -0.92 -9.02
C SER A 14 12.32 -0.40 -9.14
N PHE A 15 11.31 -1.28 -9.07
CA PHE A 15 9.90 -0.89 -9.01
C PHE A 15 9.64 0.05 -7.82
N ALA A 16 10.13 -0.31 -6.63
CA ALA A 16 9.94 0.47 -5.41
C ALA A 16 10.56 1.86 -5.51
N TYR A 17 11.87 1.95 -5.77
CA TYR A 17 12.60 3.21 -5.75
C TYR A 17 12.29 4.09 -6.96
N LEU A 18 12.32 3.55 -8.18
CA LEU A 18 12.05 4.35 -9.38
C LEU A 18 10.58 4.75 -9.41
N GLY A 19 9.67 3.82 -9.16
CA GLY A 19 8.23 4.11 -9.14
C GLY A 19 7.88 5.17 -8.09
N GLY A 20 8.36 5.00 -6.85
CA GLY A 20 8.07 5.94 -5.78
C GLY A 20 8.66 7.33 -6.03
N ALA A 21 9.91 7.40 -6.48
CA ALA A 21 10.56 8.66 -6.85
C ALA A 21 9.83 9.37 -8.00
N LEU A 22 9.43 8.63 -9.05
CA LEU A 22 8.71 9.20 -10.19
C LEU A 22 7.34 9.75 -9.79
N PHE A 23 6.57 9.03 -8.97
CA PHE A 23 5.27 9.53 -8.48
C PHE A 23 5.42 10.78 -7.61
N LEU A 24 6.42 10.83 -6.73
CA LEU A 24 6.73 12.03 -5.95
C LEU A 24 7.12 13.20 -6.86
N ALA A 25 8.04 12.98 -7.80
CA ALA A 25 8.50 14.00 -8.73
C ALA A 25 7.33 14.56 -9.57
N PHE A 26 6.47 13.68 -10.10
CA PHE A 26 5.26 14.10 -10.81
C PHE A 26 4.28 14.82 -9.90
N GLY A 27 4.07 14.35 -8.67
CA GLY A 27 3.22 15.00 -7.68
C GLY A 27 3.68 16.42 -7.39
N VAL A 28 4.98 16.62 -7.16
CA VAL A 28 5.60 17.94 -6.96
C VAL A 28 5.47 18.81 -8.21
N TYR A 29 5.84 18.29 -9.38
CA TYR A 29 5.75 19.01 -10.65
C TYR A 29 4.31 19.50 -10.93
N LEU A 30 3.32 18.62 -10.78
CA LEU A 30 1.91 18.97 -10.96
C LEU A 30 1.44 19.97 -9.91
N SER A 31 1.96 19.90 -8.68
CA SER A 31 1.66 20.85 -7.63
C SER A 31 2.19 22.25 -7.95
N ILE A 32 3.43 22.33 -8.45
CA ILE A 32 4.05 23.58 -8.91
C ILE A 32 3.26 24.18 -10.07
N ARG A 33 2.96 23.37 -11.09
CA ARG A 33 2.21 23.81 -12.28
C ARG A 33 0.82 24.36 -11.92
N ARG A 34 0.18 23.79 -10.91
CA ARG A 34 -1.15 24.19 -10.43
C ARG A 34 -1.11 25.34 -9.41
N GLY A 35 0.06 25.65 -8.85
CA GLY A 35 0.23 26.64 -7.77
C GLY A 35 -0.35 26.21 -6.42
N ARG A 36 -0.59 24.90 -6.22
CA ARG A 36 -1.10 24.29 -4.98
C ARG A 36 -0.85 22.77 -4.98
N LEU A 37 -0.94 22.13 -3.82
CA LEU A 37 -0.73 20.67 -3.71
C LEU A 37 -1.69 19.88 -4.60
N HIS A 38 -1.13 19.01 -5.44
CA HIS A 38 -1.88 18.13 -6.32
C HIS A 38 -2.35 16.87 -5.56
N PRO A 39 -3.56 16.33 -5.83
CA PRO A 39 -4.04 15.10 -5.21
C PRO A 39 -3.05 13.93 -5.26
N LEU A 40 -2.29 13.81 -6.35
CA LEU A 40 -1.22 12.81 -6.50
C LEU A 40 -0.15 12.92 -5.41
N LEU A 41 0.28 14.14 -5.09
CA LEU A 41 1.27 14.37 -4.04
C LEU A 41 0.67 14.07 -2.67
N LEU A 42 -0.59 14.46 -2.43
CA LEU A 42 -1.28 14.17 -1.17
C LEU A 42 -1.39 12.65 -0.92
N VAL A 43 -1.83 11.86 -1.92
CA VAL A 43 -1.90 10.40 -1.75
C VAL A 43 -0.52 9.76 -1.65
N SER A 44 0.52 10.33 -2.30
CA SER A 44 1.90 9.85 -2.16
C SER A 44 2.43 10.08 -0.74
N ILE A 45 2.15 11.26 -0.15
CA ILE A 45 2.46 11.58 1.24
C ILE A 45 1.72 10.64 2.19
N SER A 46 0.44 10.36 1.91
CA SER A 46 -0.31 9.37 2.69
C SER A 46 0.32 7.98 2.59
N ALA A 47 0.68 7.51 1.40
CA ALA A 47 1.25 6.18 1.20
C ALA A 47 2.59 6.01 1.93
N ILE A 48 3.53 6.96 1.80
CA ILE A 48 4.80 6.88 2.53
C ILE A 48 4.61 6.93 4.05
N SER A 49 3.57 7.64 4.53
CA SER A 49 3.31 7.76 5.96
C SER A 49 2.90 6.44 6.63
N PHE A 50 2.37 5.46 5.88
CA PHE A 50 2.02 4.15 6.43
C PHE A 50 3.23 3.35 6.92
N SER A 51 4.43 3.65 6.39
CA SER A 51 5.67 2.98 6.79
C SER A 51 6.00 3.07 8.29
N TRP A 52 5.40 4.02 9.01
CA TRP A 52 5.53 4.16 10.46
C TRP A 52 4.82 3.06 11.25
N ILE A 53 3.77 2.47 10.68
CA ILE A 53 2.97 1.39 11.29
C ILE A 53 3.02 0.10 10.49
N GLU A 54 3.90 0.04 9.49
CA GLU A 54 3.99 -1.10 8.60
C GLU A 54 4.54 -2.34 9.28
N ALA A 55 5.57 -2.18 10.10
CA ALA A 55 6.18 -3.33 10.75
C ALA A 55 5.19 -4.13 11.65
N PRO A 56 4.27 -3.47 12.40
CA PRO A 56 3.14 -4.15 13.01
C PRO A 56 2.19 -4.84 12.03
N TYR A 57 1.91 -4.24 10.87
CA TYR A 57 1.05 -4.83 9.84
C TYR A 57 1.68 -6.10 9.28
N ASP A 58 2.92 -6.03 8.80
CA ASP A 58 3.72 -7.15 8.34
C ASP A 58 3.69 -8.31 9.34
N TRP A 59 3.93 -7.98 10.61
CA TRP A 59 3.89 -8.94 11.69
C TRP A 59 2.50 -9.57 11.84
N ALA A 60 1.43 -8.78 11.78
CA ALA A 60 0.06 -9.27 11.92
C ALA A 60 -0.37 -10.21 10.78
N VAL A 61 0.09 -9.95 9.57
CA VAL A 61 -0.20 -10.80 8.40
C VAL A 61 0.83 -11.91 8.18
N TYR A 62 1.84 -12.01 9.04
CA TYR A 62 2.98 -12.93 8.89
C TYR A 62 3.77 -12.72 7.59
N ALA A 63 3.89 -11.47 7.11
CA ALA A 63 4.76 -11.16 5.97
C ALA A 63 6.23 -11.33 6.35
N GLN A 64 6.97 -12.09 5.55
CA GLN A 64 8.40 -12.36 5.73
C GLN A 64 9.18 -12.02 4.47
N PHE A 65 10.23 -11.22 4.66
CA PHE A 65 11.04 -10.66 3.59
C PHE A 65 12.42 -11.35 3.52
N PRO A 66 13.01 -11.47 2.32
CA PRO A 66 14.35 -12.02 2.16
C PRO A 66 15.40 -11.32 3.04
N PRO A 67 16.28 -12.07 3.73
CA PRO A 67 17.26 -11.52 4.66
C PRO A 67 18.31 -10.63 3.97
N GLU A 68 18.50 -10.77 2.66
CA GLU A 68 19.46 -9.98 1.88
C GLU A 68 18.98 -8.55 1.61
N LEU A 69 17.69 -8.25 1.84
CA LEU A 69 17.17 -6.90 1.68
C LEU A 69 17.77 -5.95 2.72
N PRO A 70 18.25 -4.76 2.31
CA PRO A 70 18.67 -3.73 3.25
C PRO A 70 17.52 -3.39 4.19
N ARG A 71 17.80 -3.38 5.49
CA ARG A 71 16.81 -3.11 6.55
C ARG A 71 16.82 -1.65 6.95
N MET A 72 15.70 -1.19 7.49
CA MET A 72 15.65 0.07 8.20
C MET A 72 16.58 0.05 9.42
N PRO A 73 17.13 1.21 9.83
CA PRO A 73 17.96 1.29 11.03
C PRO A 73 17.22 0.79 12.28
N SER A 74 17.96 0.34 13.29
CA SER A 74 17.39 -0.20 14.54
C SER A 74 16.51 0.77 15.33
N TRP A 75 16.65 2.09 15.10
CA TRP A 75 15.81 3.11 15.71
C TRP A 75 14.47 3.31 14.98
N TRP A 76 14.26 2.66 13.83
CA TRP A 76 13.00 2.78 13.09
C TRP A 76 11.82 2.31 13.96
N PRO A 77 10.69 3.03 13.93
CA PRO A 77 9.55 2.74 14.80
C PRO A 77 9.07 1.30 14.72
N LEU A 78 8.66 0.77 15.89
CA LEU A 78 7.86 -0.45 16.01
C LEU A 78 8.47 -1.67 15.31
N ASN A 79 9.81 -1.79 15.26
CA ASN A 79 10.62 -2.81 14.57
C ASN A 79 10.16 -4.28 14.83
N MET A 80 9.01 -4.66 14.27
CA MET A 80 8.25 -5.88 14.54
C MET A 80 8.22 -6.82 13.33
N THR A 81 8.60 -6.33 12.13
CA THR A 81 8.72 -7.17 10.94
C THR A 81 9.74 -8.27 11.21
N TRP A 82 9.32 -9.52 10.99
CA TRP A 82 10.16 -10.68 11.25
C TRP A 82 11.39 -10.71 10.34
N GLY A 83 12.52 -11.22 10.86
CA GLY A 83 13.75 -11.40 10.07
C GLY A 83 14.63 -10.15 9.92
N GLY A 84 14.61 -9.24 10.91
CA GLY A 84 15.57 -8.13 10.99
C GLY A 84 15.00 -6.74 10.68
N GLY A 85 13.67 -6.60 10.68
CA GLY A 85 13.00 -5.30 10.56
C GLY A 85 12.49 -4.98 9.16
N LEU A 86 11.86 -3.82 9.04
CA LEU A 86 11.22 -3.38 7.80
C LEU A 86 12.29 -3.17 6.69
N PRO A 87 12.13 -3.72 5.48
CA PRO A 87 13.04 -3.40 4.38
C PRO A 87 13.07 -1.90 4.08
N SER A 88 14.26 -1.36 3.80
CA SER A 88 14.44 0.08 3.59
C SER A 88 13.80 0.61 2.31
N SER A 89 13.45 -0.29 1.39
CA SER A 89 12.71 0.01 0.17
C SER A 89 11.22 0.25 0.42
N VAL A 90 10.66 -0.22 1.55
CA VAL A 90 9.21 -0.18 1.80
C VAL A 90 8.65 1.24 1.79
N PRO A 91 9.19 2.26 2.49
CA PRO A 91 8.55 3.57 2.54
C PRO A 91 8.40 4.23 1.16
N ILE A 92 9.45 4.16 0.33
CA ILE A 92 9.39 4.70 -1.04
C ILE A 92 8.58 3.78 -1.95
N GLY A 93 8.72 2.46 -1.78
CA GLY A 93 7.98 1.45 -2.53
C GLY A 93 6.47 1.52 -2.31
N TYR A 94 6.02 1.94 -1.13
CA TYR A 94 4.61 2.16 -0.81
C TYR A 94 3.96 3.20 -1.70
N ILE A 95 4.72 4.21 -2.11
CA ILE A 95 4.24 5.18 -3.08
C ILE A 95 3.93 4.47 -4.40
N ALA A 96 4.88 3.72 -4.97
CA ALA A 96 4.64 2.98 -6.21
C ALA A 96 3.50 1.97 -6.05
N TYR A 97 3.51 1.22 -4.95
CA TYR A 97 2.61 0.11 -4.69
C TYR A 97 1.15 0.55 -4.47
N PHE A 98 0.91 1.64 -3.75
CA PHE A 98 -0.44 2.15 -3.51
C PHE A 98 -0.89 3.19 -4.55
N VAL A 99 0.01 4.03 -5.06
CA VAL A 99 -0.40 5.13 -5.95
C VAL A 99 -0.64 4.64 -7.37
N LEU A 100 0.13 3.67 -7.87
CA LEU A 100 -0.07 3.13 -9.22
C LEU A 100 -1.48 2.54 -9.43
N PRO A 101 -1.95 1.56 -8.64
CA PRO A 101 -3.32 1.04 -8.78
C PRO A 101 -4.38 2.14 -8.56
N ALA A 102 -4.16 3.09 -7.66
CA ALA A 102 -5.10 4.20 -7.46
C ALA A 102 -5.19 5.13 -8.68
N VAL A 103 -4.07 5.41 -9.36
CA VAL A 103 -4.05 6.20 -10.62
C VAL A 103 -4.75 5.44 -11.75
N ILE A 104 -4.50 4.14 -11.88
CA ILE A 104 -5.18 3.26 -12.84
C ILE A 104 -6.69 3.26 -12.55
N GLY A 105 -7.08 3.04 -11.29
CA GLY A 105 -8.47 3.06 -10.85
C GLY A 105 -9.15 4.40 -11.13
N ALA A 106 -8.48 5.51 -10.89
CA ALA A 106 -9.02 6.84 -11.16
C ALA A 106 -9.21 7.09 -12.67
N ALA A 107 -8.27 6.62 -13.50
CA ALA A 107 -8.39 6.72 -14.96
C ALA A 107 -9.53 5.85 -15.50
N LEU A 108 -9.60 4.58 -15.09
CA LEU A 108 -10.66 3.66 -15.49
C LEU A 108 -12.03 4.10 -14.99
N GLY A 109 -12.11 4.57 -13.75
CA GLY A 109 -13.35 5.06 -13.16
C GLY A 109 -13.87 6.30 -13.88
N ARG A 110 -13.00 7.27 -14.19
CA ARG A 110 -13.38 8.43 -15.02
C ARG A 110 -13.88 8.01 -16.40
N ARG A 111 -13.21 7.04 -17.04
CA ARG A 111 -13.62 6.50 -18.34
C ARG A 111 -14.98 5.80 -18.27
N ALA A 112 -15.25 5.04 -17.21
CA ALA A 112 -16.54 4.39 -17.01
C ALA A 112 -17.67 5.43 -16.81
N ILE A 113 -17.41 6.47 -16.01
CA ILE A 113 -18.37 7.56 -15.79
C ILE A 113 -18.71 8.27 -17.11
N THR A 114 -17.70 8.64 -17.91
CA THR A 114 -17.94 9.34 -19.18
C THR A 114 -18.63 8.44 -20.21
N ARG A 115 -18.31 7.15 -20.23
CA ARG A 115 -18.89 6.19 -21.17
C ARG A 115 -20.33 5.81 -20.85
N PHE A 116 -20.64 5.59 -19.58
CA PHE A 116 -21.92 5.00 -19.16
C PHE A 116 -22.84 5.97 -18.40
N GLY A 117 -22.40 7.21 -18.15
CA GLY A 117 -23.18 8.20 -17.40
C GLY A 117 -23.39 7.82 -15.93
N TRP A 118 -22.58 6.92 -15.38
CA TRP A 118 -22.74 6.43 -14.01
C TRP A 118 -22.40 7.49 -12.96
N ARG A 119 -22.97 7.31 -11.76
CA ARG A 119 -22.73 8.24 -10.64
C ARG A 119 -21.26 8.20 -10.22
N ARG A 120 -20.65 9.39 -10.20
CA ARG A 120 -19.20 9.56 -10.01
C ARG A 120 -18.65 8.96 -8.70
N PRO A 121 -19.24 9.21 -7.52
CA PRO A 121 -18.70 8.68 -6.26
C PRO A 121 -18.67 7.15 -6.24
N GLN A 122 -19.82 6.51 -6.45
CA GLN A 122 -19.98 5.05 -6.40
C GLN A 122 -19.10 4.36 -7.44
N THR A 123 -19.01 4.92 -8.65
CA THR A 123 -18.18 4.34 -9.72
C THR A 123 -16.70 4.36 -9.38
N LEU A 124 -16.19 5.49 -8.87
CA LEU A 124 -14.79 5.59 -8.46
C LEU A 124 -14.47 4.64 -7.31
N LEU A 125 -15.37 4.52 -6.34
CA LEU A 125 -15.18 3.60 -5.22
C LEU A 125 -15.15 2.14 -5.68
N ALA A 126 -16.14 1.71 -6.48
CA ALA A 126 -16.24 0.35 -6.99
C ALA A 126 -15.08 -0.04 -7.91
N VAL A 127 -14.68 0.86 -8.82
CA VAL A 127 -13.53 0.63 -9.70
C VAL A 127 -12.23 0.61 -8.91
N GLY A 128 -12.07 1.50 -7.92
CA GLY A 128 -10.92 1.50 -7.03
C GLY A 128 -10.78 0.20 -6.25
N PHE A 129 -11.90 -0.33 -5.72
CA PHE A 129 -11.93 -1.63 -5.06
C PHE A 129 -11.49 -2.76 -6.01
N ALA A 130 -12.10 -2.84 -7.20
CA ALA A 130 -11.79 -3.89 -8.16
C ALA A 130 -10.32 -3.85 -8.62
N VAL A 131 -9.80 -2.64 -8.91
CA VAL A 131 -8.40 -2.47 -9.30
C VAL A 131 -7.46 -2.81 -8.16
N GLY A 132 -7.74 -2.36 -6.94
CA GLY A 132 -6.91 -2.69 -5.77
C GLY A 132 -6.90 -4.17 -5.44
N PHE A 133 -8.06 -4.82 -5.46
CA PHE A 133 -8.17 -6.26 -5.25
C PHE A 133 -7.37 -7.04 -6.30
N CYS A 134 -7.54 -6.73 -7.59
CA CYS A 134 -6.78 -7.37 -8.66
C CYS A 134 -5.28 -7.06 -8.57
N TRP A 135 -4.92 -5.83 -8.18
CA TRP A 135 -3.54 -5.43 -7.97
C TRP A 135 -2.87 -6.26 -6.89
N ALA A 136 -3.46 -6.37 -5.71
CA ALA A 136 -2.92 -7.20 -4.64
C ALA A 136 -2.92 -8.69 -4.99
N LEU A 137 -3.98 -9.20 -5.62
CA LEU A 137 -4.04 -10.59 -6.03
C LEU A 137 -2.89 -10.92 -7.00
N LEU A 138 -2.70 -10.13 -8.05
CA LEU A 138 -1.66 -10.35 -9.05
C LEU A 138 -0.26 -10.06 -8.49
N PHE A 139 -0.08 -8.89 -7.86
CA PHE A 139 1.22 -8.44 -7.37
C PHE A 139 1.67 -9.23 -6.13
N ASN A 140 0.82 -9.48 -5.14
CA ASN A 140 1.22 -10.19 -3.92
C ASN A 140 0.97 -11.70 -4.01
N GLY A 141 -0.07 -12.14 -4.71
CA GLY A 141 -0.39 -13.56 -4.80
C GLY A 141 0.38 -14.32 -5.87
N PHE A 142 0.73 -13.66 -6.98
CA PHE A 142 1.41 -14.32 -8.10
C PHE A 142 2.83 -13.81 -8.32
N PHE A 143 3.02 -12.52 -8.57
CA PHE A 143 4.32 -11.99 -8.99
C PHE A 143 5.28 -11.80 -7.83
N GLY A 144 4.85 -11.20 -6.73
CA GLY A 144 5.68 -10.78 -5.59
C GLY A 144 6.47 -11.92 -4.94
N PRO A 145 5.84 -13.05 -4.61
CA PRO A 145 6.54 -14.24 -4.10
C PRO A 145 7.58 -14.78 -5.09
N ARG A 146 7.30 -14.70 -6.40
CA ARG A 146 8.21 -15.12 -7.48
C ARG A 146 9.32 -14.12 -7.76
N LEU A 147 9.05 -12.83 -7.49
CA LEU A 147 10.01 -11.75 -7.54
C LEU A 147 10.86 -11.68 -6.25
N GLY A 148 10.55 -12.53 -5.26
CA GLY A 148 11.24 -12.59 -3.98
C GLY A 148 11.03 -11.33 -3.14
N VAL A 149 9.89 -10.65 -3.25
CA VAL A 149 9.66 -9.42 -2.47
C VAL A 149 9.31 -9.77 -1.02
N PHE A 150 8.32 -10.64 -0.83
CA PHE A 150 7.95 -11.24 0.45
C PHE A 150 7.06 -12.47 0.22
N VAL A 151 6.87 -13.24 1.28
CA VAL A 151 6.00 -14.43 1.36
C VAL A 151 5.27 -14.43 2.70
N TYR A 152 4.13 -15.11 2.78
CA TYR A 152 3.31 -15.16 4.01
C TYR A 152 3.61 -16.43 4.82
N GLY A 153 3.94 -16.26 6.09
CA GLY A 153 4.26 -17.33 7.03
C GLY A 153 3.05 -18.13 7.50
N TYR A 154 1.94 -17.47 7.77
CA TYR A 154 0.69 -18.13 8.15
C TYR A 154 -0.52 -17.44 7.52
N VAL A 155 -1.55 -18.22 7.23
CA VAL A 155 -2.84 -17.76 6.71
C VAL A 155 -4.01 -18.42 7.44
N ILE A 156 -5.20 -17.85 7.30
CA ILE A 156 -6.44 -18.45 7.81
C ILE A 156 -6.85 -19.61 6.88
N ASP A 157 -7.16 -20.77 7.46
CA ASP A 157 -7.64 -21.94 6.73
C ASP A 157 -8.92 -21.62 5.94
N GLY A 158 -9.06 -22.20 4.75
CA GLY A 158 -10.12 -21.90 3.78
C GLY A 158 -10.15 -20.48 3.16
N LEU A 159 -9.33 -19.52 3.62
CA LEU A 159 -9.35 -18.11 3.16
C LEU A 159 -8.08 -17.66 2.44
N ALA A 160 -7.27 -18.62 1.96
CA ALA A 160 -6.04 -18.34 1.23
C ALA A 160 -5.93 -19.18 -0.06
N LEU A 161 -5.16 -18.67 -1.01
CA LEU A 161 -4.69 -19.43 -2.17
C LEU A 161 -3.42 -20.19 -1.79
N PHE A 162 -3.19 -21.34 -2.44
CA PHE A 162 -1.97 -22.15 -2.30
C PHE A 162 -1.56 -22.45 -0.85
N GLN A 163 -2.54 -22.68 0.03
CA GLN A 163 -2.34 -22.92 1.46
C GLN A 163 -1.33 -24.03 1.72
N GLY A 164 -0.49 -23.84 2.74
CA GLY A 164 0.56 -24.79 3.13
C GLY A 164 1.80 -24.76 2.21
N SER A 165 1.80 -23.92 1.18
CA SER A 165 2.97 -23.71 0.32
C SER A 165 3.66 -22.37 0.62
N ARG A 166 4.91 -22.23 0.18
CA ARG A 166 5.62 -20.93 0.17
C ARG A 166 4.87 -19.82 -0.56
N TYR A 167 4.05 -20.17 -1.54
CA TYR A 167 3.31 -19.22 -2.36
C TYR A 167 1.90 -18.96 -1.82
N GLN A 168 1.62 -19.36 -0.57
CA GLN A 168 0.32 -19.09 0.02
C GLN A 168 0.00 -17.60 0.05
N TYR A 169 -1.25 -17.26 -0.24
CA TYR A 169 -1.68 -15.87 -0.33
C TYR A 169 -3.03 -15.65 0.35
N PRO A 170 -3.10 -14.79 1.39
CA PRO A 170 -4.35 -14.48 2.07
C PRO A 170 -5.29 -13.65 1.18
N VAL A 171 -6.41 -14.22 0.75
CA VAL A 171 -7.38 -13.50 -0.10
C VAL A 171 -7.97 -12.29 0.64
N TYR A 172 -8.07 -12.38 1.95
CA TYR A 172 -8.51 -11.27 2.81
C TYR A 172 -7.53 -10.08 2.79
N ASP A 173 -6.25 -10.26 2.48
CA ASP A 173 -5.30 -9.15 2.23
C ASP A 173 -5.59 -8.45 0.88
N ALA A 174 -6.01 -9.19 -0.16
CA ALA A 174 -6.47 -8.56 -1.40
C ALA A 174 -7.74 -7.72 -1.19
N VAL A 175 -8.65 -8.18 -0.32
CA VAL A 175 -9.83 -7.40 0.07
C VAL A 175 -9.42 -6.13 0.82
N ALA A 176 -8.50 -6.22 1.77
CA ALA A 176 -7.93 -5.07 2.47
C ALA A 176 -7.33 -4.05 1.49
N MET A 177 -6.52 -4.50 0.52
CA MET A 177 -5.99 -3.63 -0.54
C MET A 177 -7.11 -2.98 -1.36
N GLY A 178 -8.13 -3.74 -1.76
CA GLY A 178 -9.30 -3.21 -2.47
C GLY A 178 -9.95 -2.05 -1.70
N LEU A 179 -10.18 -2.23 -0.39
CA LEU A 179 -10.75 -1.19 0.47
C LEU A 179 -9.85 0.06 0.58
N GLN A 180 -8.53 -0.11 0.68
CA GLN A 180 -7.60 1.02 0.69
C GLN A 180 -7.62 1.77 -0.66
N MET A 181 -7.60 1.03 -1.78
CA MET A 181 -7.59 1.61 -3.13
C MET A 181 -8.88 2.26 -3.55
N MET A 182 -10.01 1.80 -3.00
CA MET A 182 -11.29 2.48 -3.11
C MET A 182 -11.17 3.95 -2.69
N VAL A 183 -10.54 4.23 -1.54
CA VAL A 183 -10.39 5.59 -1.01
C VAL A 183 -9.39 6.41 -1.81
N PHE A 184 -8.22 5.87 -2.14
CA PHE A 184 -7.21 6.60 -2.92
C PHE A 184 -7.70 6.91 -4.33
N THR A 185 -8.37 5.94 -4.98
CA THR A 185 -9.00 6.12 -6.28
C THR A 185 -10.06 7.22 -6.23
N TYR A 186 -10.87 7.25 -5.17
CA TYR A 186 -11.85 8.31 -4.97
C TYR A 186 -11.17 9.69 -4.81
N LEU A 187 -10.15 9.80 -3.96
CA LEU A 187 -9.42 11.07 -3.73
C LEU A 187 -8.71 11.58 -4.99
N LEU A 188 -8.20 10.69 -5.85
CA LEU A 188 -7.59 11.05 -7.13
C LEU A 188 -8.61 11.32 -8.25
N GLY A 189 -9.71 10.56 -8.25
CA GLY A 189 -10.70 10.57 -9.32
C GLY A 189 -11.78 11.63 -9.16
N ARG A 190 -12.13 11.97 -7.91
CA ARG A 190 -13.18 12.93 -7.57
C ARG A 190 -12.58 14.30 -7.32
N VAL A 191 -12.39 15.03 -8.42
CA VAL A 191 -11.98 16.43 -8.40
C VAL A 191 -13.10 17.37 -8.86
N ASP A 192 -13.11 18.59 -8.34
CA ASP A 192 -13.97 19.69 -8.80
C ASP A 192 -13.45 20.32 -10.11
N ARG A 193 -14.04 21.45 -10.53
CA ARG A 193 -13.65 22.16 -11.76
C ARG A 193 -12.25 22.79 -11.67
N GLU A 194 -11.75 23.04 -10.47
CA GLU A 194 -10.42 23.59 -10.20
C GLU A 194 -9.38 22.48 -9.96
N GLY A 195 -9.77 21.21 -10.13
CA GLY A 195 -8.92 20.05 -9.90
C GLY A 195 -8.70 19.72 -8.43
N ARG A 196 -9.49 20.27 -7.50
CA ARG A 196 -9.40 20.00 -6.06
C ARG A 196 -10.13 18.73 -5.70
N ASN A 197 -9.52 17.88 -4.89
CA ASN A 197 -10.23 16.79 -4.24
C ASN A 197 -11.02 17.28 -3.01
N VAL A 198 -11.77 16.37 -2.39
CA VAL A 198 -12.61 16.69 -1.21
C VAL A 198 -11.79 17.21 -0.01
N ILE A 199 -10.56 16.74 0.17
CA ILE A 199 -9.67 17.17 1.25
C ILE A 199 -9.25 18.62 1.01
N GLU A 200 -8.84 18.96 -0.20
CA GLU A 200 -8.47 20.34 -0.54
C GLU A 200 -9.64 21.32 -0.37
N VAL A 201 -10.84 20.93 -0.82
CA VAL A 201 -12.04 21.75 -0.65
C VAL A 201 -12.35 22.00 0.84
N TRP A 202 -12.24 20.96 1.65
CA TRP A 202 -12.41 21.08 3.10
C TRP A 202 -11.33 21.97 3.72
N SER A 203 -10.06 21.78 3.38
CA SER A 203 -8.95 22.59 3.90
C SER A 203 -9.06 24.07 3.53
N ASP A 204 -9.47 24.37 2.30
CA ASP A 204 -9.74 25.74 1.84
C ASP A 204 -10.88 26.39 2.66
N SER A 205 -11.89 25.61 3.06
CA SER A 205 -12.98 26.12 3.91
C SER A 205 -12.59 26.36 5.36
N ARG A 206 -11.44 25.80 5.81
CA ARG A 206 -10.97 25.88 7.20
C ARG A 206 -9.77 26.80 7.40
N SER A 207 -9.08 27.19 6.34
CA SER A 207 -7.91 28.07 6.41
C SER A 207 -8.11 29.33 5.58
N SER A 208 -7.75 30.48 6.16
CA SER A 208 -7.71 31.77 5.47
C SER A 208 -6.46 31.99 4.60
N SER A 209 -5.45 31.11 4.71
CA SER A 209 -4.19 31.20 3.95
C SER A 209 -3.90 29.96 3.10
N LYS A 210 -3.15 30.15 2.00
CA LYS A 210 -2.71 29.05 1.11
C LYS A 210 -1.81 28.05 1.83
N VAL A 211 -0.90 28.54 2.67
CA VAL A 211 0.01 27.71 3.47
C VAL A 211 -0.79 26.89 4.48
N GLY A 212 -1.70 27.53 5.22
CA GLY A 212 -2.56 26.83 6.17
C GLY A 212 -3.43 25.75 5.50
N SER A 213 -4.03 26.03 4.34
CA SER A 213 -4.82 25.04 3.60
C SER A 213 -3.96 23.85 3.13
N SER A 214 -2.71 24.13 2.70
CA SER A 214 -1.78 23.08 2.28
C SER A 214 -1.38 22.17 3.46
N LEU A 215 -1.05 22.76 4.61
CA LEU A 215 -0.72 22.01 5.83
C LEU A 215 -1.92 21.19 6.33
N LEU A 216 -3.13 21.77 6.34
CA LEU A 216 -4.35 21.06 6.69
C LEU A 216 -4.63 19.91 5.73
N SER A 217 -4.38 20.08 4.43
CA SER A 217 -4.59 19.01 3.44
C SER A 217 -3.63 17.85 3.65
N VAL A 218 -2.37 18.14 3.99
CA VAL A 218 -1.37 17.13 4.35
C VAL A 218 -1.78 16.39 5.63
N ALA A 219 -2.13 17.12 6.69
CA ALA A 219 -2.58 16.51 7.93
C ALA A 219 -3.83 15.63 7.72
N ALA A 220 -4.82 16.14 6.99
CA ALA A 220 -6.05 15.43 6.70
C ALA A 220 -5.82 14.17 5.86
N VAL A 221 -5.00 14.22 4.81
CA VAL A 221 -4.74 13.02 3.99
C VAL A 221 -3.97 11.96 4.77
N VAL A 222 -3.03 12.35 5.64
CA VAL A 222 -2.32 11.44 6.53
C VAL A 222 -3.30 10.79 7.52
N VAL A 223 -4.17 11.57 8.16
CA VAL A 223 -5.17 11.04 9.12
C VAL A 223 -6.16 10.12 8.42
N VAL A 224 -6.76 10.53 7.31
CA VAL A 224 -7.70 9.69 6.54
C VAL A 224 -7.01 8.41 6.08
N GLY A 225 -5.78 8.53 5.57
CA GLY A 225 -4.98 7.39 5.18
C GLY A 225 -4.76 6.40 6.33
N HIS A 226 -4.33 6.88 7.50
CA HIS A 226 -4.05 6.03 8.65
C HIS A 226 -5.31 5.43 9.26
N LEU A 227 -6.43 6.15 9.27
CA LEU A 227 -7.72 5.61 9.72
C LEU A 227 -8.14 4.46 8.81
N MET A 228 -7.99 4.61 7.50
CA MET A 228 -8.29 3.54 6.54
C MET A 228 -7.31 2.38 6.64
N TYR A 229 -6.01 2.67 6.75
CA TYR A 229 -4.98 1.65 6.91
C TYR A 229 -5.18 0.86 8.21
N GLY A 230 -5.48 1.57 9.30
CA GLY A 230 -5.85 0.97 10.59
C GLY A 230 -7.13 0.14 10.51
N ALA A 231 -8.14 0.58 9.75
CA ALA A 231 -9.39 -0.16 9.57
C ALA A 231 -9.19 -1.48 8.81
N VAL A 232 -8.24 -1.54 7.87
CA VAL A 232 -7.90 -2.80 7.18
C VAL A 232 -6.90 -3.65 7.98
N PHE A 233 -5.99 -3.02 8.72
CA PHE A 233 -5.04 -3.67 9.64
C PHE A 233 -5.71 -4.38 10.82
N ALA A 234 -6.66 -3.72 11.49
CA ALA A 234 -7.21 -4.20 12.75
C ALA A 234 -7.85 -5.60 12.66
N PRO A 235 -8.60 -5.96 11.60
CA PRO A 235 -9.06 -7.32 11.40
C PRO A 235 -7.93 -8.36 11.34
N HIS A 236 -6.81 -8.07 10.66
CA HIS A 236 -5.66 -8.97 10.60
C HIS A 236 -5.01 -9.17 11.98
N LEU A 237 -4.86 -8.07 12.73
CA LEU A 237 -4.33 -8.15 14.09
C LEU A 237 -5.27 -8.96 15.00
N ALA A 238 -6.57 -8.72 14.92
CA ALA A 238 -7.56 -9.45 15.71
C ALA A 238 -7.57 -10.95 15.39
N THR A 239 -7.47 -11.33 14.11
CA THR A 239 -7.45 -12.74 13.71
C THR A 239 -6.15 -13.43 14.13
N LYS A 240 -5.01 -12.75 14.04
CA LYS A 240 -3.74 -13.25 14.57
C LYS A 240 -3.80 -13.47 16.09
N LEU A 241 -4.18 -12.44 16.85
CA LEU A 241 -4.26 -12.52 18.32
C LEU A 241 -5.32 -13.52 18.80
N GLY A 242 -6.38 -13.72 18.02
CA GLY A 242 -7.40 -14.74 18.28
C GLY A 242 -6.96 -16.16 17.93
N GLY A 243 -5.76 -16.36 17.36
CA GLY A 243 -5.22 -17.67 17.02
C GLY A 243 -5.84 -18.31 15.77
N TYR A 244 -6.55 -17.54 14.94
CA TYR A 244 -7.26 -18.03 13.75
C TYR A 244 -6.37 -18.20 12.51
N VAL A 245 -5.15 -17.65 12.53
CA VAL A 245 -4.18 -17.75 11.44
C VAL A 245 -3.30 -18.98 11.72
N THR A 246 -3.59 -20.10 11.06
CA THR A 246 -3.11 -21.43 11.49
C THR A 246 -2.32 -22.19 10.43
N GLU A 247 -2.57 -21.94 9.15
CA GLU A 247 -1.96 -22.70 8.05
C GLU A 247 -0.65 -22.05 7.63
N GLY A 248 0.45 -22.80 7.73
CA GLY A 248 1.79 -22.34 7.39
C GLY A 248 2.51 -23.31 6.43
N PRO A 249 3.60 -22.85 5.78
CA PRO A 249 4.38 -23.69 4.88
C PRO A 249 5.11 -24.79 5.65
N THR A 250 5.20 -25.98 5.05
CA THR A 250 6.01 -27.09 5.61
C THR A 250 7.51 -26.88 5.44
N GLU A 251 7.91 -25.94 4.59
CA GLU A 251 9.30 -25.60 4.31
C GLU A 251 9.72 -24.28 4.95
N GLN A 252 11.03 -24.12 5.15
CA GLN A 252 11.61 -22.86 5.60
C GLN A 252 11.56 -21.83 4.48
N LEU A 253 11.03 -20.63 4.78
CA LEU A 253 10.84 -19.57 3.81
C LEU A 253 12.17 -18.93 3.43
N TRP A 254 13.04 -18.60 4.39
CA TRP A 254 14.29 -17.92 4.08
C TRP A 254 15.47 -18.47 4.89
N PRO A 255 16.03 -19.64 4.54
CA PRO A 255 17.21 -20.17 5.24
C PRO A 255 18.37 -19.15 5.25
N PRO A 256 19.07 -18.94 6.38
CA PRO A 256 18.93 -19.65 7.66
C PRO A 256 17.88 -19.04 8.62
N THR A 257 17.21 -17.95 8.27
CA THR A 257 16.18 -17.31 9.11
C THR A 257 14.99 -18.23 9.32
N GLU A 258 14.68 -18.54 10.58
CA GLU A 258 13.52 -19.36 10.94
C GLU A 258 12.21 -18.70 10.49
N ASN A 259 11.18 -19.51 10.22
CA ASN A 259 9.85 -18.98 9.96
C ASN A 259 9.31 -18.30 11.23
N GLN A 260 8.61 -17.17 11.06
CA GLN A 260 7.94 -16.50 12.18
C GLN A 260 7.06 -17.49 12.96
N PRO A 261 7.18 -17.57 14.30
CA PRO A 261 6.36 -18.46 15.11
C PRO A 261 4.90 -18.01 15.12
N ARG A 262 3.98 -18.96 15.33
CA ARG A 262 2.55 -18.73 15.44
C ARG A 262 2.23 -17.83 16.63
#